data_AF-A0A4P9Y4I8-F1
#
_entry.id   AF-A0A4P9Y4I8-F1
#
_cell.length_a   1.000
_cell.length_b   1.000
_cell.length_c   1.000
_cell.angle_alpha   90.00
_cell.angle_beta   90.00
_cell.angle_gamma   90.00
#
_symmetry.space_group_name_H-M   'P 1'
#
loop_
_entity.id
_entity.type
_entity.pdbx_description
1 polymer ?
#
loop_
_entity_poly.entity_id
_entity_poly.type
_entity_poly.pdbx_seq_one_letter_code
_entity_poly.pdbx_strand_id
1 'polypeptide(L)'
;MISAFVISFIISSFAYRKGSLTGPGALTAFVLGYGTFASPSYVPTAILLFFFFTSSKLTRVGKKRKETLEELESQSHGRDPVQVLCNGLVGTVCAMVYSRQLVNILSQASLPQSPQGLVTLSADPVISISWWGMLGHYCCCCADTWASELGILSPDPPRIITTLAHAPPGTNGAVSSMGLVASVGAGLSLGLVVLGVGWTEGSLTIPNPLAFVLMCGSLGLLGSLVDSVLGATVQATYQRNDRITHGPGKGAKLIMGHALLSNNQTDMLRHNLSLTRLPRIASGLSMSTKASQTGHRPFVNLEPIGAALGRSVLLSGLPTDVHPMDVHELLQDYDVAQGIEPWLVPLSLVKGSPYHRFVVKLTDSQEAERVVQRFHQWKWVNLPQKHRNSRSTSTPVLTAELLY
;
A
#
# COMPACT_ATOMS: atom_id res chain seq x y z
N MET A 1 -3.20 8.73 -20.71
CA MET A 1 -3.06 7.64 -21.70
C MET A 1 -1.93 7.88 -22.70
N ILE A 2 -1.96 8.97 -23.49
CA ILE A 2 -0.85 9.29 -24.43
C ILE A 2 0.49 9.45 -23.69
N SER A 3 0.50 10.19 -22.58
CA SER A 3 1.70 10.34 -21.72
C SER A 3 2.23 8.99 -21.20
N ALA A 4 1.36 8.12 -20.69
CA ALA A 4 1.72 6.79 -20.22
C ALA A 4 2.35 5.92 -21.32
N PHE A 5 1.78 5.96 -22.53
CA PHE A 5 2.34 5.28 -23.70
C PHE A 5 3.74 5.78 -24.04
N VAL A 6 3.90 7.11 -24.14
CA VAL A 6 5.17 7.74 -24.49
C VAL A 6 6.24 7.45 -23.44
N ILE A 7 5.91 7.59 -22.15
CA ILE A 7 6.83 7.30 -21.05
C ILE A 7 7.23 5.82 -21.07
N SER A 8 6.26 4.91 -21.20
CA SER A 8 6.55 3.48 -21.27
C SER A 8 7.45 3.13 -22.45
N PHE A 9 7.17 3.70 -23.63
CA PHE A 9 7.97 3.49 -24.83
C PHE A 9 9.40 4.02 -24.69
N ILE A 10 9.57 5.22 -24.14
CA ILE A 10 10.90 5.83 -23.93
C ILE A 10 11.70 4.98 -22.95
N ILE A 11 11.11 4.57 -21.83
CA ILE A 11 11.81 3.83 -20.78
C ILE A 11 12.18 2.42 -21.24
N SER A 12 11.27 1.69 -21.89
CA SER A 12 11.56 0.36 -22.42
C SER A 12 12.61 0.40 -23.53
N SER A 13 12.53 1.38 -24.43
CA SER A 13 13.52 1.59 -25.50
C SER A 13 14.89 1.95 -24.93
N PHE A 14 14.93 2.83 -23.93
CA PHE A 14 16.17 3.18 -23.23
C PHE A 14 16.78 1.97 -22.52
N ALA A 15 15.96 1.18 -21.82
CA ALA A 15 16.37 -0.03 -21.13
C ALA A 15 16.97 -1.08 -22.09
N TYR A 16 16.34 -1.27 -23.26
CA TYR A 16 16.85 -2.11 -24.34
C TYR A 16 18.22 -1.61 -24.84
N ARG A 17 18.32 -0.32 -25.17
CA ARG A 17 19.58 0.29 -25.65
C ARG A 17 20.72 0.23 -24.63
N LYS A 18 20.40 0.17 -23.34
CA LYS A 18 21.38 0.02 -22.25
C LYS A 18 21.73 -1.45 -21.95
N GLY A 19 21.16 -2.41 -22.69
CA GLY A 19 21.35 -3.84 -22.45
C GLY A 19 20.76 -4.33 -21.13
N SER A 20 19.86 -3.56 -20.51
CA SER A 20 19.18 -3.98 -19.27
C SER A 20 18.05 -4.98 -19.55
N LEU A 21 17.48 -4.95 -20.76
CA LEU A 21 16.41 -5.82 -21.22
C LEU A 21 16.77 -6.40 -22.59
N THR A 22 16.35 -7.65 -22.82
CA THR A 22 16.29 -8.23 -24.17
C THR A 22 15.23 -7.51 -25.02
N GLY A 23 15.25 -7.69 -26.35
CA GLY A 23 14.21 -7.12 -27.23
C GLY A 23 12.79 -7.53 -26.81
N PRO A 24 12.50 -8.84 -26.67
CA PRO A 24 11.23 -9.31 -26.12
C PRO A 24 10.94 -8.84 -24.68
N GLY A 25 11.97 -8.77 -23.82
CA GLY A 25 11.85 -8.24 -22.46
C GLY A 25 11.45 -6.75 -22.44
N ALA A 26 11.94 -5.96 -23.39
CA ALA A 26 11.57 -4.55 -23.55
C ALA A 26 10.12 -4.37 -24.00
N LEU A 27 9.64 -5.21 -24.92
CA LEU A 27 8.22 -5.22 -25.29
C LEU A 27 7.33 -5.58 -24.09
N THR A 28 7.75 -6.57 -23.31
CA THR A 28 7.04 -6.98 -22.09
C THR A 28 7.02 -5.84 -21.06
N ALA A 29 8.16 -5.20 -20.82
CA ALA A 29 8.27 -4.05 -19.92
C ALA A 29 7.44 -2.85 -20.42
N PHE A 30 7.34 -2.66 -21.74
CA PHE A 30 6.49 -1.63 -22.31
C PHE A 30 5.00 -1.86 -21.98
N VAL A 31 4.51 -3.10 -22.12
CA VAL A 31 3.11 -3.43 -21.80
C VAL A 31 2.83 -3.25 -20.31
N LEU A 32 3.69 -3.80 -19.44
CA LEU A 32 3.53 -3.68 -17.99
C LEU A 32 3.67 -2.22 -17.51
N GLY A 33 4.65 -1.50 -18.07
CA GLY A 33 4.87 -0.08 -17.81
C GLY A 33 3.66 0.75 -18.22
N TYR A 34 3.07 0.49 -19.39
CA TYR A 34 1.88 1.21 -19.83
C TYR A 34 0.70 0.99 -18.87
N GLY A 35 0.45 -0.25 -18.45
CA GLY A 35 -0.61 -0.58 -17.49
C GLY A 35 -0.44 0.11 -16.13
N THR A 36 0.81 0.30 -15.70
CA THR A 36 1.13 0.99 -14.43
C THR A 36 1.08 2.52 -14.57
N PHE A 37 1.67 3.07 -15.65
CA PHE A 37 1.77 4.52 -15.88
C PHE A 37 0.46 5.16 -16.31
N ALA A 38 -0.52 4.36 -16.72
CA ALA A 38 -1.89 4.79 -16.99
C ALA A 38 -2.68 5.18 -15.73
N SER A 39 -2.13 4.93 -14.54
CA SER A 39 -2.73 5.31 -13.25
C SER A 39 -2.97 6.83 -13.14
N PRO A 40 -4.12 7.27 -12.58
CA PRO A 40 -4.34 8.68 -12.23
C PRO A 40 -3.40 9.20 -11.14
N SER A 41 -2.90 8.34 -10.26
CA SER A 41 -1.86 8.66 -9.25
C SER A 41 -0.47 8.33 -9.79
N TYR A 42 0.52 9.15 -9.44
CA TYR A 42 1.92 8.96 -9.78
C TYR A 42 2.63 7.93 -8.89
N VAL A 43 2.03 7.48 -7.79
CA VAL A 43 2.66 6.52 -6.86
C VAL A 43 2.95 5.16 -7.50
N PRO A 44 2.03 4.48 -8.23
CA PRO A 44 2.36 3.24 -8.95
C PRO A 44 3.54 3.41 -9.90
N THR A 45 3.58 4.55 -10.61
CA THR A 45 4.69 4.92 -11.50
C THR A 45 5.99 5.03 -10.71
N ALA A 46 6.00 5.78 -9.62
CA ALA A 46 7.18 5.98 -8.78
C ALA A 46 7.72 4.67 -8.20
N ILE A 47 6.83 3.78 -7.75
CA ILE A 47 7.19 2.45 -7.24
C ILE A 47 7.89 1.62 -8.33
N LEU A 48 7.27 1.49 -9.51
CA LEU A 48 7.83 0.70 -10.60
C LEU A 48 9.17 1.26 -11.09
N LEU A 49 9.28 2.59 -11.24
CA LEU A 49 10.53 3.23 -11.66
C LEU A 49 11.62 3.09 -10.62
N PHE A 50 11.30 3.25 -9.33
CA PHE A 50 12.26 3.03 -8.25
C PHE A 50 12.80 1.61 -8.28
N PHE A 51 11.93 0.60 -8.34
CA PHE A 51 12.33 -0.80 -8.47
C PHE A 51 13.22 -1.00 -9.68
N PHE A 52 12.78 -0.57 -10.87
CA PHE A 52 13.51 -0.79 -12.11
C PHE A 52 14.90 -0.15 -12.10
N PHE A 53 15.02 1.13 -11.74
CA PHE A 53 16.29 1.85 -11.80
C PHE A 53 17.27 1.42 -10.72
N THR A 54 16.82 1.20 -9.48
CA THR A 54 17.71 0.79 -8.39
C THR A 54 18.22 -0.63 -8.61
N SER A 55 17.33 -1.56 -8.96
CA SER A 55 17.68 -2.93 -9.31
C SER A 55 18.65 -3.01 -10.48
N SER A 56 18.43 -2.20 -11.53
CA SER A 56 19.35 -2.17 -12.70
C SER A 56 20.71 -1.54 -12.40
N LYS A 57 20.83 -0.71 -11.36
CA LYS A 57 22.11 -0.17 -10.91
C LYS A 57 22.87 -1.19 -10.05
N LEU A 58 22.17 -1.89 -9.16
CA LEU A 58 22.78 -2.85 -8.23
C LEU A 58 23.36 -4.07 -8.92
N THR A 59 22.78 -4.51 -10.04
CA THR A 59 23.34 -5.57 -10.89
C THR A 59 24.76 -5.26 -11.39
N ARG A 60 25.14 -3.97 -11.44
CA ARG A 60 26.47 -3.53 -11.88
C ARG A 60 27.46 -3.37 -10.72
N VAL A 61 26.97 -3.25 -9.49
CA VAL A 61 27.81 -3.08 -8.31
C VAL A 61 28.59 -4.37 -8.07
N GLY A 62 29.91 -4.26 -7.95
CA GLY A 62 30.77 -5.42 -7.68
C GLY A 62 30.81 -6.48 -8.78
N LYS A 63 30.39 -6.16 -10.02
CA LYS A 63 30.26 -7.11 -11.13
C LYS A 63 31.47 -8.05 -11.31
N LYS A 64 32.69 -7.49 -11.31
CA LYS A 64 33.94 -8.27 -11.44
C LYS A 64 34.10 -9.32 -10.34
N ARG A 65 33.68 -9.01 -9.11
CA ARG A 65 33.75 -9.95 -7.98
C ARG A 65 32.64 -11.00 -8.09
N LYS A 66 31.42 -10.62 -8.50
CA LYS A 66 30.32 -11.57 -8.73
C LYS A 66 30.69 -12.61 -9.79
N GLU A 67 31.31 -12.20 -10.89
CA GLU A 67 31.82 -13.09 -11.96
C GLU A 67 32.88 -14.11 -11.49
N THR A 68 33.56 -13.84 -10.37
CA THR A 68 34.49 -14.81 -9.76
C THR A 68 33.80 -15.81 -8.83
N LEU A 69 32.59 -15.50 -8.35
CA LEU A 69 31.83 -16.29 -7.38
C LEU A 69 30.74 -17.13 -8.05
N GLU A 70 30.15 -16.64 -9.13
CA GLU A 70 29.05 -17.26 -9.87
C GLU A 70 29.36 -17.40 -11.35
N GLU A 71 29.01 -18.54 -11.93
CA GLU A 71 28.85 -18.68 -13.38
C GLU A 71 27.53 -18.05 -13.78
N LEU A 72 27.59 -16.81 -14.25
CA LEU A 72 26.43 -16.11 -14.78
C LEU A 72 25.94 -16.83 -16.04
N GLU A 73 24.89 -17.66 -15.92
CA GLU A 73 24.14 -18.18 -17.06
C GLU A 73 23.58 -16.98 -17.85
N SER A 74 24.13 -16.74 -19.05
CA SER A 74 23.59 -15.92 -20.16
C SER A 74 22.93 -14.56 -19.85
N GLN A 75 23.07 -13.99 -18.64
CA GLN A 75 22.63 -12.63 -18.31
C GLN A 75 23.40 -11.55 -19.08
N SER A 76 24.30 -11.94 -19.99
CA SER A 76 25.01 -11.04 -20.90
C SER A 76 24.08 -10.20 -21.79
N HIS A 77 22.80 -10.58 -21.96
CA HIS A 77 21.85 -9.91 -22.86
C HIS A 77 20.66 -9.18 -22.18
N GLY A 78 20.70 -8.98 -20.85
CA GLY A 78 19.64 -8.29 -20.10
C GLY A 78 18.46 -9.20 -19.74
N ARG A 79 17.45 -8.66 -19.02
CA ARG A 79 16.32 -9.47 -18.54
C ARG A 79 15.41 -9.94 -19.67
N ASP A 80 14.99 -11.19 -19.60
CA ASP A 80 14.08 -11.81 -20.57
C ASP A 80 12.59 -11.51 -20.27
N PRO A 81 11.64 -11.83 -21.16
CA PRO A 81 10.22 -11.65 -20.91
C PRO A 81 9.71 -12.32 -19.63
N VAL A 82 10.22 -13.51 -19.32
CA VAL A 82 9.76 -14.30 -18.18
C VAL A 82 10.15 -13.60 -16.89
N GLN A 83 11.40 -13.18 -16.76
CA GLN A 83 11.89 -12.41 -15.62
C GLN A 83 11.12 -11.10 -15.45
N VAL A 84 10.83 -10.39 -16.55
CA VAL A 84 10.05 -9.15 -16.52
C VAL A 84 8.62 -9.41 -16.05
N LEU A 85 7.97 -10.49 -16.50
CA LEU A 85 6.64 -10.88 -16.05
C LEU A 85 6.64 -11.30 -14.58
N CYS A 86 7.59 -12.13 -14.14
CA CYS A 86 7.68 -12.57 -12.75
C CYS A 86 7.74 -11.39 -11.78
N ASN A 87 8.58 -10.40 -12.11
CA ASN A 87 8.84 -9.28 -11.22
C ASN A 87 7.82 -8.14 -11.35
N GLY A 88 7.11 -8.03 -12.48
CA GLY A 88 6.26 -6.87 -12.79
C GLY A 88 4.76 -7.16 -12.90
N LEU A 89 4.34 -8.38 -13.21
CA LEU A 89 2.95 -8.66 -13.58
C LEU A 89 1.97 -8.41 -12.42
N VAL A 90 2.25 -8.96 -11.25
CA VAL A 90 1.40 -8.79 -10.04
C VAL A 90 1.25 -7.33 -9.69
N GLY A 91 2.36 -6.61 -9.55
CA GLY A 91 2.36 -5.19 -9.25
C GLY A 91 1.59 -4.38 -10.30
N THR A 92 1.71 -4.73 -11.58
CA THR A 92 0.96 -4.10 -12.68
C THR A 92 -0.54 -4.37 -12.59
N VAL A 93 -0.95 -5.63 -12.36
CA VAL A 93 -2.36 -6.00 -12.22
C VAL A 93 -2.98 -5.27 -11.03
N CYS A 94 -2.29 -5.26 -9.88
CA CYS A 94 -2.71 -4.49 -8.71
C CYS A 94 -2.81 -2.99 -9.03
N ALA A 95 -1.83 -2.39 -9.72
CA ALA A 95 -1.87 -0.99 -10.14
C ALA A 95 -3.06 -0.71 -11.06
N MET A 96 -3.37 -1.60 -12.01
CA MET A 96 -4.49 -1.45 -12.94
C MET A 96 -5.84 -1.53 -12.24
N VAL A 97 -6.00 -2.49 -11.31
CA VAL A 97 -7.22 -2.62 -10.50
C VAL A 97 -7.43 -1.39 -9.62
N TYR A 98 -6.37 -0.93 -8.94
CA TYR A 98 -6.36 0.30 -8.18
C TYR A 98 -6.77 1.50 -9.04
N SER A 99 -6.15 1.65 -10.21
CA SER A 99 -6.39 2.76 -11.14
C SER A 99 -7.83 2.80 -11.63
N ARG A 100 -8.37 1.64 -12.00
CA ARG A 100 -9.77 1.51 -12.45
C ARG A 100 -10.73 1.92 -11.34
N GLN A 101 -10.50 1.42 -10.12
CA GLN A 101 -11.37 1.73 -8.99
C GLN A 101 -11.28 3.21 -8.59
N LEU A 102 -10.08 3.79 -8.65
CA LEU A 102 -9.85 5.21 -8.43
C LEU A 102 -10.61 6.07 -9.44
N VAL A 103 -10.56 5.73 -10.74
CA VAL A 103 -11.32 6.43 -11.79
C VAL A 103 -12.83 6.33 -11.54
N ASN A 104 -13.34 5.16 -11.15
CA ASN A 104 -14.77 5.00 -10.85
C ASN A 104 -15.22 5.95 -9.72
N ILE A 105 -14.46 6.01 -8.63
CA ILE A 105 -14.75 6.89 -7.50
C ILE A 105 -14.69 8.37 -7.92
N LEU A 106 -13.64 8.74 -8.66
CA LEU A 106 -13.46 10.09 -9.20
C LEU A 106 -14.59 10.51 -10.15
N SER A 107 -15.13 9.57 -10.94
CA SER A 107 -16.20 9.82 -11.92
C SER A 107 -17.58 9.98 -11.28
N GLN A 108 -17.78 9.45 -10.08
CA GLN A 108 -19.04 9.56 -9.32
C GLN A 108 -19.07 10.81 -8.42
N ALA A 109 -17.92 11.44 -8.17
CA ALA A 109 -17.83 12.65 -7.37
C ALA A 109 -18.27 13.89 -8.18
N SER A 110 -19.52 14.31 -8.00
CA SER A 110 -19.97 15.66 -8.36
C SER A 110 -19.16 16.68 -7.55
N LEU A 111 -18.15 17.31 -8.17
CA LEU A 111 -17.09 18.16 -7.59
C LEU A 111 -17.51 19.06 -6.39
N PRO A 112 -16.62 19.23 -5.38
CA PRO A 112 -15.62 20.31 -5.47
C PRO A 112 -14.18 19.82 -5.24
N GLN A 113 -13.27 20.47 -5.98
CA GLN A 113 -11.81 20.34 -5.91
C GLN A 113 -11.28 20.67 -4.51
N SER A 114 -11.14 19.66 -3.64
CA SER A 114 -10.12 19.68 -2.60
C SER A 114 -9.19 18.51 -2.86
N PRO A 115 -7.92 18.75 -3.27
CA PRO A 115 -6.96 17.70 -3.58
C PRO A 115 -6.43 16.97 -2.33
N GLN A 116 -7.09 17.12 -1.17
CA GLN A 116 -6.57 16.70 0.14
C GLN A 116 -7.29 15.47 0.71
N GLY A 117 -8.34 14.97 0.05
CA GLY A 117 -9.18 13.87 0.58
C GLY A 117 -9.48 12.74 -0.40
N LEU A 118 -8.87 12.76 -1.58
CA LEU A 118 -9.10 11.75 -2.60
C LEU A 118 -8.29 10.50 -2.27
N VAL A 119 -9.03 9.45 -1.90
CA VAL A 119 -8.59 8.18 -1.33
C VAL A 119 -8.37 8.23 0.18
N THR A 120 -9.47 8.33 0.93
CA THR A 120 -9.50 7.71 2.25
C THR A 120 -9.37 6.19 2.03
N LEU A 121 -8.13 5.69 2.03
CA LEU A 121 -7.63 4.33 1.72
C LEU A 121 -8.23 3.17 2.56
N SER A 122 -9.39 3.36 3.20
CA SER A 122 -9.93 2.42 4.20
C SER A 122 -11.34 1.88 3.93
N ALA A 123 -12.16 2.49 3.08
CA ALA A 123 -13.57 2.07 2.93
C ALA A 123 -13.79 1.03 1.81
N ASP A 124 -13.12 1.17 0.66
CA ASP A 124 -13.26 0.23 -0.46
C ASP A 124 -12.24 -0.92 -0.31
N PRO A 125 -12.67 -2.18 -0.16
CA PRO A 125 -11.75 -3.30 0.02
C PRO A 125 -10.91 -3.58 -1.23
N VAL A 126 -11.43 -3.32 -2.42
CA VAL A 126 -10.73 -3.56 -3.69
C VAL A 126 -9.59 -2.56 -3.86
N ILE A 127 -9.83 -1.27 -3.58
CA ILE A 127 -8.76 -0.26 -3.65
C ILE A 127 -7.68 -0.54 -2.61
N SER A 128 -8.06 -0.95 -1.40
CA SER A 128 -7.12 -1.27 -0.32
C SER A 128 -6.25 -2.48 -0.66
N ILE A 129 -6.87 -3.59 -1.06
CA ILE A 129 -6.14 -4.83 -1.41
C ILE A 129 -5.21 -4.61 -2.60
N SER A 130 -5.67 -3.91 -3.63
CA SER A 130 -4.84 -3.63 -4.81
C SER A 130 -3.68 -2.68 -4.50
N TRP A 131 -3.89 -1.64 -3.69
CA TRP A 131 -2.83 -0.73 -3.27
C TRP A 131 -1.77 -1.42 -2.40
N TRP A 132 -2.21 -2.11 -1.35
CA TRP A 132 -1.32 -2.85 -0.45
C TRP A 132 -0.65 -4.04 -1.13
N GLY A 133 -1.36 -4.71 -2.06
CA GLY A 133 -0.80 -5.78 -2.88
C GLY A 133 0.33 -5.27 -3.78
N MET A 134 0.13 -4.13 -4.45
CA MET A 134 1.17 -3.49 -5.26
C MET A 134 2.38 -3.08 -4.41
N LEU A 135 2.15 -2.38 -3.29
CA LEU A 135 3.23 -1.91 -2.41
C LEU A 135 4.02 -3.08 -1.83
N GLY A 136 3.33 -4.08 -1.28
CA GLY A 136 3.94 -5.27 -0.71
C GLY A 136 4.74 -6.06 -1.74
N HIS A 137 4.20 -6.25 -2.95
CA HIS A 137 4.89 -6.89 -4.07
C HIS A 137 6.21 -6.20 -4.38
N TYR A 138 6.21 -4.88 -4.63
CA TYR A 138 7.44 -4.17 -4.97
C TYR A 138 8.39 -3.99 -3.78
N CYS A 139 7.91 -3.95 -2.53
CA CYS A 139 8.78 -4.06 -1.36
C CYS A 139 9.55 -5.39 -1.38
N CYS A 140 8.88 -6.50 -1.68
CA CYS A 140 9.51 -7.82 -1.80
C CYS A 140 10.48 -7.87 -2.98
N CYS A 141 10.07 -7.46 -4.19
CA CYS A 141 10.95 -7.48 -5.37
C CYS A 141 12.21 -6.62 -5.17
N CYS A 142 12.06 -5.42 -4.61
CA CYS A 142 13.20 -4.54 -4.32
C CYS A 142 14.13 -5.18 -3.29
N ALA A 143 13.57 -5.71 -2.20
CA ALA A 143 14.36 -6.31 -1.14
C ALA A 143 15.11 -7.56 -1.60
N ASP A 144 14.48 -8.42 -2.41
CA ASP A 144 15.11 -9.59 -2.99
C ASP A 144 16.29 -9.21 -3.91
N THR A 145 16.07 -8.25 -4.81
CA THR A 145 17.14 -7.79 -5.69
C THR A 145 18.27 -7.12 -4.92
N TRP A 146 17.97 -6.25 -3.94
CA TRP A 146 19.01 -5.60 -3.15
C TRP A 146 19.77 -6.62 -2.28
N ALA A 147 19.08 -7.60 -1.72
CA ALA A 147 19.67 -8.64 -0.89
C ALA A 147 20.60 -9.56 -1.66
N SER A 148 20.20 -10.02 -2.85
CA SER A 148 21.04 -10.87 -3.69
C SER A 148 22.24 -10.10 -4.25
N GLU A 149 22.00 -8.91 -4.81
CA GLU A 149 23.03 -8.12 -5.49
C GLU A 149 24.07 -7.53 -4.54
N LEU A 150 23.69 -7.17 -3.31
CA LEU A 150 24.63 -6.72 -2.30
C LEU A 150 25.11 -7.88 -1.43
N GLY A 151 24.22 -8.78 -1.03
CA GLY A 151 24.53 -9.85 -0.08
C GLY A 151 25.62 -10.80 -0.51
N ILE A 152 25.76 -11.08 -1.81
CA ILE A 152 26.87 -11.90 -2.36
C ILE A 152 28.25 -11.27 -2.12
N LEU A 153 28.32 -9.95 -1.95
CA LEU A 153 29.56 -9.22 -1.72
C LEU A 153 29.95 -9.16 -0.23
N SER A 154 29.16 -9.78 0.65
CA SER A 154 29.37 -9.81 2.10
C SER A 154 30.79 -10.32 2.44
N PRO A 155 31.47 -9.70 3.42
CA PRO A 155 32.76 -10.21 3.90
C PRO A 155 32.58 -11.54 4.65
N ASP A 156 31.49 -11.68 5.40
CA ASP A 156 31.17 -12.89 6.13
C ASP A 156 30.47 -13.92 5.23
N PRO A 157 30.79 -15.22 5.36
CA PRO A 157 30.15 -16.28 4.61
C PRO A 157 28.63 -16.33 4.91
N PRO A 158 27.76 -16.41 3.89
CA PRO A 158 26.34 -16.49 4.10
C PRO A 158 25.93 -17.81 4.76
N ARG A 159 24.73 -17.83 5.35
CA ARG A 159 24.16 -18.98 6.04
C ARG A 159 22.85 -19.40 5.40
N ILE A 160 22.65 -20.69 5.19
CA ILE A 160 21.38 -21.22 4.70
C ILE A 160 20.29 -20.93 5.72
N ILE A 161 19.17 -20.33 5.30
CA ILE A 161 18.14 -19.86 6.25
C ILE A 161 17.49 -20.99 7.06
N THR A 162 17.43 -22.20 6.53
CA THR A 162 16.78 -23.36 7.18
C THR A 162 17.70 -24.10 8.14
N THR A 163 19.01 -24.18 7.86
CA THR A 163 19.97 -24.96 8.65
C THR A 163 20.97 -24.10 9.43
N LEU A 164 21.05 -22.81 9.12
CA LEU A 164 22.05 -21.85 9.63
C LEU A 164 23.51 -22.25 9.36
N ALA A 165 23.72 -23.27 8.54
CA ALA A 165 25.03 -23.73 8.11
C ALA A 165 25.64 -22.75 7.11
N HIS A 166 26.97 -22.64 7.13
CA HIS A 166 27.70 -21.81 6.18
C HIS A 166 27.56 -22.37 4.76
N ALA A 167 27.38 -21.48 3.79
CA ALA A 167 27.34 -21.82 2.37
C ALA A 167 28.24 -20.87 1.55
N PRO A 168 28.69 -21.29 0.36
CA PRO A 168 29.39 -20.39 -0.54
C PRO A 168 28.50 -19.20 -0.95
N PRO A 169 29.08 -18.01 -1.17
CA PRO A 169 28.36 -16.87 -1.77
C PRO A 169 27.66 -17.26 -3.07
N GLY A 170 26.40 -16.85 -3.22
CA GLY A 170 25.56 -17.18 -4.38
C GLY A 170 24.69 -18.42 -4.22
N THR A 171 24.78 -19.13 -3.09
CA THR A 171 23.93 -20.30 -2.82
C THR A 171 22.47 -19.90 -2.65
N ASN A 172 21.56 -20.57 -3.37
CA ASN A 172 20.12 -20.31 -3.26
C ASN A 172 19.65 -20.57 -1.83
N GLY A 173 18.91 -19.61 -1.27
CA GLY A 173 18.39 -19.67 0.10
C GLY A 173 19.40 -19.38 1.22
N ALA A 174 20.61 -18.94 0.88
CA ALA A 174 21.57 -18.44 1.85
C ALA A 174 21.41 -16.94 2.09
N VAL A 175 21.41 -16.52 3.34
CA VAL A 175 21.30 -15.12 3.78
C VAL A 175 22.63 -14.62 4.34
N SER A 176 22.97 -13.36 4.06
CA SER A 176 24.11 -12.66 4.65
C SER A 176 23.66 -11.44 5.43
N SER A 177 24.48 -10.97 6.38
CA SER A 177 24.20 -9.75 7.16
C SER A 177 23.98 -8.55 6.25
N MET A 178 24.83 -8.38 5.24
CA MET A 178 24.70 -7.32 4.24
C MET A 178 23.44 -7.47 3.39
N GLY A 179 23.05 -8.71 3.04
CA GLY A 179 21.79 -8.99 2.35
C GLY A 179 20.57 -8.58 3.17
N LEU A 180 20.54 -8.90 4.48
CA LEU A 180 19.44 -8.54 5.37
C LEU A 180 19.31 -7.02 5.56
N VAL A 181 20.43 -6.32 5.75
CA VAL A 181 20.46 -4.84 5.82
C VAL A 181 19.98 -4.24 4.49
N ALA A 182 20.40 -4.81 3.36
CA ALA A 182 19.96 -4.39 2.04
C ALA A 182 18.44 -4.61 1.84
N SER A 183 17.86 -5.72 2.32
CA SER A 183 16.41 -5.96 2.28
C SER A 183 15.61 -4.89 3.03
N VAL A 184 16.03 -4.58 4.26
CA VAL A 184 15.39 -3.52 5.07
C VAL A 184 15.56 -2.17 4.37
N GLY A 185 16.77 -1.84 3.94
CA GLY A 185 17.09 -0.60 3.24
C GLY A 185 16.26 -0.40 1.97
N ALA A 186 16.02 -1.45 1.20
CA ALA A 186 15.19 -1.42 0.00
C ALA A 186 13.75 -1.04 0.33
N GLY A 187 13.16 -1.69 1.33
CA GLY A 187 11.79 -1.42 1.78
C GLY A 187 11.63 -0.01 2.38
N LEU A 188 12.57 0.42 3.22
CA LEU A 188 12.59 1.78 3.79
C LEU A 188 12.67 2.84 2.68
N SER A 189 13.58 2.65 1.71
CA SER A 189 13.77 3.58 0.60
C SER A 189 12.53 3.67 -0.28
N LEU A 190 11.89 2.53 -0.59
CA LEU A 190 10.64 2.53 -1.35
C LEU A 190 9.51 3.23 -0.57
N GLY A 191 9.40 3.01 0.74
CA GLY A 191 8.44 3.71 1.60
C GLY A 191 8.61 5.23 1.58
N LEU A 192 9.86 5.72 1.61
CA LEU A 192 10.17 7.15 1.49
C LEU A 192 9.78 7.72 0.11
N VAL A 193 10.00 6.96 -0.97
CA VAL A 193 9.57 7.36 -2.32
C VAL A 193 8.05 7.49 -2.39
N VAL A 194 7.32 6.54 -1.82
CA VAL A 194 5.85 6.57 -1.78
C VAL A 194 5.34 7.76 -0.99
N LEU A 195 5.93 8.05 0.18
CA LEU A 195 5.57 9.24 0.97
C LEU A 195 5.86 10.53 0.20
N GLY A 196 7.05 10.66 -0.38
CA GLY A 196 7.46 11.85 -1.11
C GLY A 196 6.52 12.16 -2.28
N VAL A 197 6.25 11.16 -3.13
CA VAL A 197 5.35 11.34 -4.27
C VAL A 197 3.92 11.57 -3.81
N GLY A 198 3.45 10.77 -2.85
CA GLY A 198 2.12 10.87 -2.27
C GLY A 198 1.77 12.23 -1.69
N TRP A 199 2.72 12.84 -0.97
CA TRP A 199 2.56 14.18 -0.43
C TRP A 199 2.58 15.25 -1.51
N THR A 200 3.45 15.12 -2.53
CA THR A 200 3.51 16.09 -3.63
C THR A 200 2.25 16.12 -4.48
N GLU A 201 1.58 14.98 -4.66
CA GLU A 201 0.34 14.89 -5.43
C GLU A 201 -0.94 15.08 -4.58
N GLY A 202 -0.80 15.16 -3.25
CA GLY A 202 -1.92 15.31 -2.32
C GLY A 202 -2.82 14.06 -2.15
N SER A 203 -2.45 12.94 -2.76
CA SER A 203 -3.26 11.70 -2.78
C SER A 203 -3.16 10.86 -1.50
N LEU A 204 -2.16 11.11 -0.66
CA LEU A 204 -1.81 10.26 0.46
C LEU A 204 -1.81 11.04 1.78
N THR A 205 -2.79 10.72 2.62
CA THR A 205 -2.77 11.12 4.04
C THR A 205 -2.41 9.89 4.88
N ILE A 206 -1.15 9.83 5.32
CA ILE A 206 -0.66 8.76 6.20
C ILE A 206 -0.52 9.33 7.62
N PRO A 207 -1.34 8.88 8.59
CA PRO A 207 -1.33 9.44 9.95
C PRO A 207 0.01 9.28 10.67
N ASN A 208 0.73 8.20 10.40
CA ASN A 208 2.04 7.94 10.97
C ASN A 208 3.06 7.57 9.88
N PRO A 209 3.74 8.57 9.29
CA PRO A 209 4.68 8.37 8.18
C PRO A 209 5.87 7.49 8.56
N LEU A 210 6.37 7.62 9.80
CA LEU A 210 7.46 6.80 10.30
C LEU A 210 7.05 5.33 10.37
N ALA A 211 5.88 5.03 10.97
CA ALA A 211 5.38 3.66 11.05
C ALA A 211 5.16 3.05 9.65
N PHE A 212 4.67 3.85 8.69
CA PHE A 212 4.52 3.42 7.30
C PHE A 212 5.86 3.02 6.67
N VAL A 213 6.90 3.86 6.81
CA VAL A 213 8.24 3.55 6.28
C VAL A 213 8.82 2.30 6.93
N LEU A 214 8.75 2.19 8.26
CA LEU A 214 9.22 1.01 8.99
C LEU A 214 8.49 -0.26 8.59
N MET A 215 7.19 -0.18 8.33
CA MET A 215 6.40 -1.28 7.80
C MET A 215 6.84 -1.65 6.38
N CYS A 216 7.13 -0.69 5.49
CA CYS A 216 7.71 -1.01 4.17
C CYS A 216 9.07 -1.73 4.29
N GLY A 217 9.92 -1.31 5.22
CA GLY A 217 11.16 -2.01 5.58
C GLY A 217 10.92 -3.44 6.06
N SER A 218 9.91 -3.62 6.91
CA SER A 218 9.50 -4.94 7.42
C SER A 218 8.95 -5.85 6.33
N LEU A 219 8.13 -5.31 5.42
CA LEU A 219 7.64 -6.04 4.24
C LEU A 219 8.78 -6.49 3.34
N GLY A 220 9.77 -5.63 3.12
CA GLY A 220 10.97 -5.98 2.36
C GLY A 220 11.76 -7.13 3.02
N LEU A 221 12.04 -7.01 4.32
CA LEU A 221 12.75 -8.06 5.08
C LEU A 221 11.99 -9.39 5.10
N LEU A 222 10.70 -9.37 5.40
CA LEU A 222 9.89 -10.59 5.44
C LEU A 222 9.80 -11.22 4.05
N GLY A 223 9.66 -10.41 3.00
CA GLY A 223 9.66 -10.87 1.62
C GLY A 223 10.95 -11.60 1.24
N SER A 224 12.11 -11.03 1.53
CA SER A 224 13.41 -11.65 1.19
C SER A 224 13.72 -12.91 2.02
N LEU A 225 13.23 -12.96 3.27
CA LEU A 225 13.33 -14.17 4.10
C LEU A 225 12.46 -15.30 3.55
N VAL A 226 11.22 -14.99 3.12
CA VAL A 226 10.34 -15.97 2.47
C VAL A 226 10.99 -16.46 1.17
N ASP A 227 11.58 -15.58 0.37
CA ASP A 227 12.33 -15.96 -0.83
C ASP A 227 13.47 -16.93 -0.49
N SER A 228 14.24 -16.61 0.54
CA SER A 228 15.37 -17.44 0.97
C SER A 228 14.91 -18.82 1.43
N VAL A 229 13.76 -18.93 2.11
CA VAL A 229 13.20 -20.23 2.53
C VAL A 229 12.77 -21.04 1.31
N LEU A 230 12.11 -20.40 0.33
CA LEU A 230 11.73 -21.05 -0.93
C LEU A 230 12.97 -21.48 -1.73
N GLY A 231 14.00 -20.64 -1.78
CA GLY A 231 15.28 -20.96 -2.41
C GLY A 231 15.94 -22.17 -1.76
N ALA A 232 16.00 -22.22 -0.43
CA ALA A 232 16.63 -23.32 0.30
C ALA A 232 15.88 -24.66 0.18
N THR A 233 14.57 -24.62 -0.07
CA THR A 233 13.71 -25.81 -0.10
C THR A 233 13.42 -26.33 -1.51
N VAL A 234 13.21 -25.41 -2.46
CA VAL A 234 12.69 -25.72 -3.81
C VAL A 234 13.73 -25.57 -4.91
N GLN A 235 14.85 -24.88 -4.67
CA GLN A 235 15.87 -24.65 -5.71
C GLN A 235 17.14 -25.45 -5.47
N ALA A 236 17.61 -26.11 -6.52
CA ALA A 236 18.92 -26.72 -6.54
C ALA A 236 20.02 -25.67 -6.75
N THR A 237 21.12 -25.78 -6.01
CA THR A 237 22.36 -25.03 -6.23
C THR A 237 23.47 -26.01 -6.59
N TYR A 238 24.18 -25.72 -7.68
CA TYR A 238 25.30 -26.52 -8.14
C TYR A 238 26.61 -25.73 -8.05
N GLN A 239 27.75 -26.43 -8.02
CA GLN A 239 29.09 -25.85 -8.07
C GLN A 239 29.87 -26.40 -9.25
N ARG A 240 30.60 -25.54 -9.96
CA ARG A 240 31.56 -25.94 -10.98
C ARG A 240 32.79 -25.03 -10.92
N ASN A 241 33.99 -25.62 -10.87
CA ASN A 241 35.26 -24.88 -10.81
C ASN A 241 35.27 -23.77 -9.72
N ASP A 242 34.86 -24.13 -8.50
CA ASP A 242 34.70 -23.24 -7.34
C ASP A 242 33.67 -22.10 -7.47
N ARG A 243 32.91 -22.07 -8.56
CA ARG A 243 31.84 -21.10 -8.80
C ARG A 243 30.47 -21.75 -8.64
N ILE A 244 29.51 -20.97 -8.17
CA ILE A 244 28.11 -21.39 -8.10
C ILE A 244 27.47 -21.33 -9.48
N THR A 245 26.63 -22.31 -9.80
CA THR A 245 25.81 -22.37 -11.00
C THR A 245 24.42 -22.89 -10.65
N HIS A 246 23.40 -22.41 -11.36
CA HIS A 246 22.01 -22.75 -11.07
C HIS A 246 21.43 -23.83 -12.00
N GLY A 247 22.26 -24.41 -12.87
CA GLY A 247 21.92 -25.51 -13.77
C GLY A 247 22.81 -26.75 -13.58
N PRO A 248 22.30 -27.96 -13.85
CA PRO A 248 23.05 -29.22 -13.71
C PRO A 248 24.07 -29.46 -14.84
N GLY A 249 24.72 -28.39 -15.35
CA GLY A 249 25.63 -28.47 -16.50
C GLY A 249 26.75 -29.52 -16.31
N LYS A 250 27.37 -29.96 -17.42
CA LYS A 250 28.47 -30.93 -17.37
C LYS A 250 29.55 -30.48 -16.38
N GLY A 251 29.88 -31.37 -15.43
CA GLY A 251 30.87 -31.11 -14.38
C GLY A 251 30.36 -30.32 -13.17
N ALA A 252 29.07 -29.99 -13.10
CA ALA A 252 28.48 -29.31 -11.96
C ALA A 252 28.10 -30.31 -10.85
N LYS A 253 28.55 -30.06 -9.62
CA LYS A 253 28.24 -30.86 -8.44
C LYS A 253 27.09 -30.22 -7.67
N LEU A 254 26.04 -30.97 -7.35
CA LEU A 254 24.95 -30.47 -6.51
C LEU A 254 25.49 -30.17 -5.09
N ILE A 255 25.27 -28.96 -4.61
CA ILE A 255 25.62 -28.53 -3.25
C ILE A 255 24.41 -28.68 -2.33
N MET A 256 23.23 -28.27 -2.81
CA MET A 256 22.05 -28.09 -1.96
C MET A 256 20.76 -28.05 -2.77
N GLY A 257 19.64 -28.42 -2.12
CA GLY A 257 18.27 -28.27 -2.65
C GLY A 257 17.77 -29.41 -3.54
N HIS A 258 16.49 -29.32 -3.91
CA HIS A 258 15.82 -30.26 -4.80
C HIS A 258 15.50 -29.55 -6.12
N ALA A 259 15.75 -30.19 -7.27
CA ALA A 259 15.44 -29.60 -8.58
C ALA A 259 13.94 -29.73 -8.92
N LEU A 260 13.06 -29.24 -8.03
CA LEU A 260 11.60 -29.34 -8.20
C LEU A 260 11.06 -28.28 -9.17
N LEU A 261 11.62 -27.07 -9.17
CA LEU A 261 11.26 -25.99 -10.09
C LEU A 261 12.51 -25.32 -10.67
N SER A 262 12.41 -24.82 -11.91
CA SER A 262 13.44 -23.93 -12.49
C SER A 262 13.48 -22.56 -11.80
N ASN A 263 14.60 -21.83 -11.89
CA ASN A 263 14.74 -20.48 -11.30
C ASN A 263 13.56 -19.56 -11.64
N ASN A 264 13.18 -19.49 -12.91
CA ASN A 264 12.06 -18.66 -13.38
C ASN A 264 10.69 -19.11 -12.83
N GLN A 265 10.42 -20.42 -12.73
CA GLN A 265 9.18 -20.94 -12.15
C GLN A 265 9.11 -20.68 -10.64
N THR A 266 10.27 -20.72 -9.98
CA THR A 266 10.37 -20.36 -8.57
C THR A 266 10.11 -18.87 -8.40
N ASP A 267 10.68 -18.00 -9.24
CA ASP A 267 10.44 -16.54 -9.18
C ASP A 267 8.95 -16.21 -9.36
N MET A 268 8.24 -16.93 -10.24
CA MET A 268 6.78 -16.83 -10.30
C MET A 268 6.13 -17.22 -8.96
N LEU A 269 6.52 -18.35 -8.35
CA LEU A 269 5.93 -18.81 -7.10
C LEU A 269 6.26 -17.85 -5.92
N ARG A 270 7.49 -17.34 -5.86
CA ARG A 270 8.06 -16.43 -4.86
C ARG A 270 7.31 -15.11 -4.77
N HIS A 271 7.06 -14.49 -5.91
CA HIS A 271 6.40 -13.18 -5.96
C HIS A 271 4.87 -13.28 -5.83
N ASN A 272 4.27 -14.42 -6.19
CA ASN A 272 2.82 -14.60 -6.16
C ASN A 272 2.28 -15.21 -4.84
N LEU A 273 3.04 -16.02 -4.09
CA LEU A 273 2.54 -16.61 -2.83
C LEU A 273 2.44 -15.59 -1.67
N SER A 274 3.26 -14.53 -1.70
CA SER A 274 3.29 -13.44 -0.71
C SER A 274 1.94 -12.75 -0.53
N LEU A 275 1.03 -12.88 -1.50
CA LEU A 275 -0.30 -12.28 -1.51
C LEU A 275 -1.33 -12.98 -0.62
N THR A 276 -1.16 -14.26 -0.30
CA THR A 276 -2.26 -15.03 0.34
C THR A 276 -2.39 -14.83 1.85
N ARG A 277 -1.44 -14.15 2.52
CA ARG A 277 -1.46 -13.99 3.99
C ARG A 277 -1.37 -12.56 4.53
N LEU A 278 -1.12 -11.55 3.70
CA LEU A 278 -0.96 -10.15 4.15
C LEU A 278 -2.25 -9.35 4.43
N PRO A 279 -3.44 -9.65 3.85
CA PRO A 279 -4.65 -8.85 4.15
C PRO A 279 -5.10 -8.90 5.62
N ARG A 280 -4.74 -9.96 6.37
CA ARG A 280 -5.11 -10.12 7.79
C ARG A 280 -4.18 -9.36 8.76
N ILE A 281 -2.94 -9.09 8.38
CA ILE A 281 -1.97 -8.41 9.26
C ILE A 281 -2.17 -6.88 9.19
N ALA A 282 -2.45 -6.33 8.01
CA ALA A 282 -2.74 -4.91 7.82
C ALA A 282 -4.07 -4.48 8.47
N SER A 283 -5.10 -5.35 8.41
CA SER A 283 -6.37 -5.12 9.13
C SER A 283 -6.21 -5.20 10.65
N GLY A 284 -5.34 -6.08 11.16
CA GLY A 284 -5.00 -6.15 12.59
C GLY A 284 -4.21 -4.94 13.12
N LEU A 285 -3.32 -4.36 12.31
CA LEU A 285 -2.56 -3.15 12.69
C LEU A 285 -3.42 -1.88 12.71
N SER A 286 -4.49 -1.82 11.90
CA SER A 286 -5.50 -0.75 12.00
C SER A 286 -6.38 -0.86 13.26
N MET A 287 -6.47 -2.05 13.87
CA MET A 287 -7.18 -2.25 15.14
C MET A 287 -6.29 -1.99 16.37
N SER A 288 -4.97 -2.20 16.25
CA SER A 288 -4.03 -2.11 17.39
C SER A 288 -3.70 -0.66 17.82
N THR A 289 -3.86 0.34 16.94
CA THR A 289 -3.64 1.76 17.28
C THR A 289 -4.77 2.40 18.12
N LYS A 290 -5.84 1.65 18.44
CA LYS A 290 -6.88 2.11 19.38
C LYS A 290 -6.66 1.71 20.84
N ALA A 291 -5.63 0.92 21.17
CA ALA A 291 -5.49 0.32 22.50
C ALA A 291 -4.58 1.09 23.49
N SER A 292 -4.09 2.28 23.15
CA SER A 292 -3.21 3.05 24.04
C SER A 292 -3.63 4.52 24.10
N GLN A 293 -4.77 4.80 24.71
CA GLN A 293 -4.96 6.03 25.47
C GLN A 293 -6.16 5.90 26.42
N THR A 294 -5.84 5.95 27.71
CA THR A 294 -6.67 6.37 28.85
C THR A 294 -7.94 5.56 29.15
N GLY A 295 -7.90 4.85 30.28
CA GLY A 295 -9.02 4.08 30.79
C GLY A 295 -10.20 4.95 31.18
N HIS A 296 -11.38 4.57 30.70
CA HIS A 296 -12.68 4.59 31.38
C HIS A 296 -13.55 3.51 30.71
N ARG A 297 -14.58 3.05 31.45
CA ARG A 297 -15.42 1.83 31.33
C ARG A 297 -15.94 1.47 29.91
N PRO A 298 -16.34 0.19 29.66
CA PRO A 298 -16.31 -0.43 28.34
C PRO A 298 -17.39 0.15 27.42
N PHE A 299 -16.97 0.66 26.26
CA PHE A 299 -17.87 0.96 25.15
C PHE A 299 -18.13 -0.32 24.35
N VAL A 300 -19.42 -0.53 24.06
CA VAL A 300 -20.00 -1.66 23.33
C VAL A 300 -19.34 -1.84 21.95
N ASN A 301 -19.14 -3.10 21.56
CA ASN A 301 -18.58 -3.53 20.29
C ASN A 301 -19.15 -2.74 19.09
N LEU A 302 -18.28 -2.06 18.35
CA LEU A 302 -18.61 -1.40 17.09
C LEU A 302 -18.58 -2.43 15.96
N GLU A 303 -19.74 -2.70 15.37
CA GLU A 303 -19.85 -3.49 14.14
C GLU A 303 -19.22 -2.78 12.92
N PRO A 304 -18.83 -3.52 11.87
CA PRO A 304 -18.26 -2.97 10.64
C PRO A 304 -19.22 -1.97 9.98
N ILE A 305 -18.65 -0.91 9.39
CA ILE A 305 -19.35 0.24 8.78
C ILE A 305 -20.34 -0.16 7.66
N GLY A 306 -20.32 -1.40 7.18
CA GLY A 306 -21.30 -1.93 6.20
C GLY A 306 -22.67 -2.31 6.77
N ALA A 307 -22.88 -2.34 8.09
CA ALA A 307 -24.14 -2.76 8.70
C ALA A 307 -25.16 -1.63 8.97
N ALA A 308 -24.82 -0.38 8.64
CA ALA A 308 -25.58 0.82 9.03
C ALA A 308 -26.07 1.70 7.86
N LEU A 309 -26.23 1.13 6.66
CA LEU A 309 -26.90 1.81 5.55
C LEU A 309 -28.30 2.26 6.00
N GLY A 310 -28.57 3.57 5.94
CA GLY A 310 -29.86 4.16 6.30
C GLY A 310 -30.05 4.52 7.79
N ARG A 311 -29.05 4.33 8.65
CA ARG A 311 -29.12 4.64 10.10
C ARG A 311 -28.20 5.80 10.53
N SER A 312 -27.61 6.53 9.59
CA SER A 312 -26.68 7.61 9.89
C SER A 312 -27.11 8.90 9.19
N VAL A 313 -27.02 10.04 9.89
CA VAL A 313 -27.37 11.35 9.37
C VAL A 313 -26.16 12.28 9.43
N LEU A 314 -25.89 12.97 8.32
CA LEU A 314 -24.89 14.02 8.22
C LEU A 314 -25.54 15.38 8.46
N LEU A 315 -25.17 16.05 9.55
CA LEU A 315 -25.52 17.44 9.83
C LEU A 315 -24.41 18.36 9.29
N SER A 316 -24.77 19.34 8.47
CA SER A 316 -23.84 20.30 7.84
C SER A 316 -24.30 21.75 8.06
N GLY A 317 -23.35 22.68 8.07
CA GLY A 317 -23.64 24.12 8.20
C GLY A 317 -23.49 24.69 9.61
N LEU A 318 -22.84 23.96 10.53
CA LEU A 318 -22.54 24.47 11.88
C LEU A 318 -21.27 25.31 11.86
N PRO A 319 -21.27 26.56 12.31
CA PRO A 319 -20.06 27.37 12.29
C PRO A 319 -18.98 26.78 13.23
N THR A 320 -17.71 27.03 12.90
CA THR A 320 -16.55 26.40 13.54
C THR A 320 -16.34 26.78 15.02
N ASP A 321 -17.08 27.76 15.51
CA ASP A 321 -17.11 28.20 16.90
C ASP A 321 -18.15 27.45 17.77
N VAL A 322 -18.95 26.55 17.17
CA VAL A 322 -19.90 25.68 17.89
C VAL A 322 -19.17 24.43 18.42
N HIS A 323 -19.27 24.19 19.72
CA HIS A 323 -18.66 23.02 20.33
C HIS A 323 -19.50 21.76 20.04
N PRO A 324 -18.90 20.58 19.81
CA PRO A 324 -19.63 19.33 19.59
C PRO A 324 -20.65 18.98 20.68
N MET A 325 -20.37 19.37 21.93
CA MET A 325 -21.29 19.17 23.05
C MET A 325 -22.57 20.01 22.93
N ASP A 326 -22.51 21.21 22.33
CA ASP A 326 -23.69 22.04 22.10
C ASP A 326 -24.66 21.37 21.12
N VAL A 327 -24.12 20.63 20.13
CA VAL A 327 -24.92 19.88 19.15
C VAL A 327 -25.59 18.67 19.83
N HIS A 328 -24.89 18.03 20.76
CA HIS A 328 -25.45 16.92 21.54
C HIS A 328 -26.57 17.41 22.46
N GLU A 329 -26.34 18.50 23.19
CA GLU A 329 -27.33 19.11 24.08
C GLU A 329 -28.55 19.63 23.30
N LEU A 330 -28.34 20.20 22.11
CA LEU A 330 -29.42 20.62 21.21
C LEU A 330 -30.35 19.45 20.82
N LEU A 331 -29.77 18.30 20.49
CA LEU A 331 -30.55 17.10 20.13
C LEU A 331 -31.29 16.54 21.35
N GLN A 332 -30.69 16.62 22.55
CA GLN A 332 -31.34 16.18 23.79
C GLN A 332 -32.49 17.10 24.23
N ASP A 333 -32.28 18.42 24.24
CA ASP A 333 -33.31 19.41 24.56
C ASP A 333 -34.53 19.25 23.64
N TYR A 334 -34.26 18.91 22.38
CA TYR A 334 -35.27 18.60 21.38
C TYR A 334 -36.07 17.32 21.70
N ASP A 335 -35.39 16.22 22.02
CA ASP A 335 -36.04 14.93 22.28
C ASP A 335 -36.99 15.08 23.48
N VAL A 336 -36.52 15.76 24.52
CA VAL A 336 -37.31 16.10 25.71
C VAL A 336 -38.53 16.94 25.35
N ALA A 337 -38.39 17.94 24.48
CA ALA A 337 -39.50 18.78 24.03
C ALA A 337 -40.55 18.03 23.17
N GLN A 338 -40.25 16.82 22.71
CA GLN A 338 -41.18 15.97 21.96
C GLN A 338 -41.71 14.79 22.80
N GLY A 339 -41.36 14.72 24.09
CA GLY A 339 -41.72 13.60 24.95
C GLY A 339 -40.99 12.31 24.58
N ILE A 340 -39.85 12.42 23.90
CA ILE A 340 -38.96 11.32 23.52
C ILE A 340 -37.86 11.23 24.58
N GLU A 341 -37.53 10.03 25.07
CA GLU A 341 -36.39 9.90 25.99
C GLU A 341 -35.08 10.27 25.27
N PRO A 342 -34.26 11.18 25.83
CA PRO A 342 -33.04 11.64 25.16
C PRO A 342 -31.99 10.53 25.06
N TRP A 343 -31.44 10.34 23.85
CA TRP A 343 -30.53 9.24 23.52
C TRP A 343 -29.06 9.67 23.57
N LEU A 344 -28.16 8.77 23.95
CA LEU A 344 -26.70 8.95 23.83
C LEU A 344 -26.26 8.67 22.39
N VAL A 345 -26.43 9.64 21.49
CA VAL A 345 -25.96 9.46 20.11
C VAL A 345 -24.44 9.71 20.03
N PRO A 346 -23.63 8.74 19.54
CA PRO A 346 -22.22 8.98 19.28
C PRO A 346 -22.06 9.99 18.14
N LEU A 347 -21.64 11.20 18.49
CA LEU A 347 -21.39 12.29 17.56
C LEU A 347 -19.95 12.17 17.01
N SER A 348 -19.78 12.04 15.70
CA SER A 348 -18.46 12.10 15.07
C SER A 348 -18.27 13.45 14.38
N LEU A 349 -17.35 14.27 14.89
CA LEU A 349 -16.99 15.57 14.30
C LEU A 349 -16.17 15.37 13.03
N VAL A 350 -16.66 15.91 11.92
CA VAL A 350 -15.92 16.08 10.66
C VAL A 350 -15.58 17.57 10.53
N LYS A 351 -14.33 17.92 10.85
CA LYS A 351 -13.86 19.31 10.77
C LYS A 351 -13.94 19.81 9.32
N GLY A 352 -14.54 20.98 9.15
CA GLY A 352 -14.60 21.74 7.90
C GLY A 352 -14.46 23.24 8.20
N SER A 353 -14.05 24.01 7.20
CA SER A 353 -13.93 25.48 7.25
C SER A 353 -14.72 26.07 6.07
N PRO A 354 -15.61 27.06 6.27
CA PRO A 354 -15.94 27.76 7.52
C PRO A 354 -17.02 27.08 8.39
N TYR A 355 -17.47 25.87 8.03
CA TYR A 355 -18.50 25.13 8.77
C TYR A 355 -18.07 23.69 9.08
N HIS A 356 -18.34 23.23 10.30
CA HIS A 356 -18.24 21.85 10.73
C HIS A 356 -19.38 20.98 10.19
N ARG A 357 -19.09 19.69 10.05
CA ARG A 357 -20.05 18.64 9.72
C ARG A 357 -20.04 17.60 10.84
N PHE A 358 -21.18 17.00 11.13
CA PHE A 358 -21.32 16.01 12.20
C PHE A 358 -22.06 14.79 11.67
N VAL A 359 -21.56 13.60 12.01
CA VAL A 359 -22.28 12.36 11.73
C VAL A 359 -22.94 11.88 13.01
N VAL A 360 -24.25 11.70 12.92
CA VAL A 360 -25.16 11.23 13.98
C VAL A 360 -25.56 9.80 13.61
N LYS A 361 -25.17 8.81 14.42
CA LYS A 361 -25.60 7.42 14.22
C LYS A 361 -26.83 7.13 15.07
N LEU A 362 -27.91 6.74 14.41
CA LEU A 362 -29.21 6.49 15.02
C LEU A 362 -29.48 5.00 15.10
N THR A 363 -30.43 4.65 15.96
CA THR A 363 -30.76 3.26 16.28
C THR A 363 -31.55 2.59 15.16
N ASP A 364 -32.41 3.33 14.47
CA ASP A 364 -33.18 2.84 13.32
C ASP A 364 -33.23 3.83 12.15
N SER A 365 -33.71 3.35 11.00
CA SER A 365 -33.76 4.14 9.76
C SER A 365 -34.96 5.09 9.67
N GLN A 366 -36.07 4.81 10.35
CA GLN A 366 -37.20 5.74 10.44
C GLN A 366 -36.84 6.97 11.28
N GLU A 367 -36.02 6.78 12.30
CA GLU A 367 -35.48 7.81 13.16
C GLU A 367 -34.50 8.72 12.39
N ALA A 368 -33.65 8.13 11.54
CA ALA A 368 -32.80 8.88 10.62
C ALA A 368 -33.61 9.75 9.66
N GLU A 369 -34.70 9.24 9.10
CA GLU A 369 -35.61 10.02 8.25
C GLU A 369 -36.29 11.16 9.01
N ARG A 370 -36.72 10.95 10.26
CA ARG A 370 -37.32 12.01 11.11
C ARG A 370 -36.33 13.15 11.39
N VAL A 371 -35.08 12.83 11.70
CA VAL A 371 -34.01 13.81 11.93
C VAL A 371 -33.74 14.61 10.65
N VAL A 372 -33.65 13.93 9.49
CA VAL A 372 -33.46 14.59 8.19
C VAL A 372 -34.62 15.52 7.83
N GLN A 373 -35.87 15.06 7.97
CA GLN A 373 -37.05 15.87 7.66
C GLN A 373 -37.13 17.14 8.53
N ARG A 374 -36.71 17.07 9.79
CA ARG A 374 -36.85 18.20 10.71
C ARG A 374 -35.73 19.22 10.66
N PHE A 375 -34.51 18.78 10.37
CA PHE A 375 -33.38 19.67 10.14
C PHE A 375 -33.26 20.11 8.68
N HIS A 376 -34.21 19.73 7.83
CA HIS A 376 -34.34 20.28 6.50
C HIS A 376 -34.65 21.79 6.59
N GLN A 377 -33.66 22.62 6.26
CA GLN A 377 -33.75 24.09 6.25
C GLN A 377 -33.92 24.76 7.62
N TRP A 378 -33.41 24.14 8.70
CA TRP A 378 -33.50 24.73 10.03
C TRP A 378 -32.60 25.97 10.16
N LYS A 379 -33.20 27.11 10.46
CA LYS A 379 -32.47 28.38 10.60
C LYS A 379 -31.91 28.53 12.02
N TRP A 380 -30.65 28.95 12.10
CA TRP A 380 -29.91 29.14 13.36
C TRP A 380 -30.61 30.05 14.39
N VAL A 381 -31.48 30.96 13.94
CA VAL A 381 -32.31 31.87 14.77
C VAL A 381 -33.29 31.12 15.69
N ASN A 382 -33.46 29.81 15.52
CA ASN A 382 -34.35 28.98 16.35
C ASN A 382 -33.62 28.29 17.51
N LEU A 383 -32.30 28.47 17.66
CA LEU A 383 -31.54 27.92 18.78
C LEU A 383 -31.82 28.67 20.09
N PRO A 384 -31.90 27.96 21.24
CA PRO A 384 -31.91 28.58 22.57
C PRO A 384 -30.75 29.57 22.73
N GLN A 385 -31.01 30.70 23.38
CA GLN A 385 -30.04 31.81 23.49
C GLN A 385 -28.71 31.40 24.14
N LYS A 386 -28.70 30.33 24.95
CA LYS A 386 -27.53 29.75 25.62
C LYS A 386 -26.42 29.27 24.67
N HIS A 387 -26.75 28.95 23.41
CA HIS A 387 -25.78 28.46 22.41
C HIS A 387 -25.43 29.49 21.33
N ARG A 388 -25.84 30.77 21.48
CA ARG A 388 -25.51 31.83 20.52
C ARG A 388 -24.26 32.57 20.96
N ASN A 389 -23.11 32.27 20.37
CA ASN A 389 -21.96 33.18 20.45
C ASN A 389 -22.22 34.42 19.57
N SER A 390 -22.16 35.59 20.19
CA SER A 390 -22.69 36.88 19.69
C SER A 390 -21.95 37.54 18.53
N ARG A 391 -21.31 36.79 17.62
CA ARG A 391 -20.45 37.39 16.58
C ARG A 391 -20.70 36.95 15.12
N SER A 392 -21.63 36.02 14.86
CA SER A 392 -21.98 35.67 13.47
C SER A 392 -23.13 36.52 12.94
N THR A 393 -22.87 37.38 11.96
CA THR A 393 -23.88 38.15 11.21
C THR A 393 -24.54 37.34 10.08
N SER A 394 -24.04 36.14 9.79
CA SER A 394 -24.72 35.19 8.91
C SER A 394 -25.64 34.29 9.73
N THR A 395 -26.85 34.07 9.23
CA THR A 395 -27.77 33.02 9.71
C THR A 395 -27.46 31.74 8.95
N PRO A 396 -26.59 30.85 9.45
CA PRO A 396 -26.35 29.58 8.78
C PRO A 396 -27.64 28.77 8.75
N VAL A 397 -27.83 28.04 7.65
CA VAL A 397 -28.90 27.06 7.50
C VAL A 397 -28.29 25.71 7.82
N LEU A 398 -28.79 25.07 8.88
CA LEU A 398 -28.42 23.69 9.19
C LEU A 398 -29.09 22.80 8.14
N THR A 399 -28.32 21.90 7.54
CA THR A 399 -28.83 20.86 6.64
C THR A 399 -28.56 19.49 7.23
N ALA A 400 -29.51 18.58 7.04
CA ALA A 400 -29.40 17.18 7.43
C ALA A 400 -29.62 16.29 6.21
N GLU A 401 -28.72 15.34 6.00
CA GLU A 401 -28.78 14.41 4.88
C GLU A 401 -28.58 12.97 5.39
N LEU A 402 -29.36 12.04 4.84
CA LEU A 402 -29.26 10.63 5.17
C LEU A 402 -28.02 10.05 4.49
N LEU A 403 -27.17 9.37 5.25
CA LEU A 403 -26.02 8.65 4.72
C LEU A 403 -26.49 7.24 4.33
N TYR A 404 -26.56 7.01 3.02
CA TYR A 404 -26.82 5.69 2.44
C TYR A 404 -25.53 4.90 2.41
#